data_AF-A0A1F4YH96-F1
#
_entry.id   AF-A0A1F4YH96-F1
#
_cell.length_a   1.000
_cell.length_b   1.000
_cell.length_c   1.000
_cell.angle_alpha   90.00
_cell.angle_beta   90.00
_cell.angle_gamma   90.00
#
_symmetry.space_group_name_H-M   'P 1'
#
loop_
_entity.id
_entity.type
_entity.pdbx_description
1 polymer ?
#
loop_
_entity_poly.entity_id
_entity_poly.type
_entity_poly.pdbx_seq_one_letter_code
_entity_poly.pdbx_strand_id
1 'polypeptide(L)'
;VGDKYLWRSGFEKAETQLQKVVSRDPENRTGKADTAAHYLGLIAYKQKNYAEATTRFTKANQFYPQSGLAPDNDIYVAIAYERNGDNQTAIENYQKYLDCYADGGDRDYVTFKLASSYEKVNDKDKAIEYYQRYLDSFPEGDDRVSAQEHLNKLKGQPESQHQH
;
A
#
# COMPACT_ATOMS: atom_id res chain seq x y z
N VAL A 1 20.63 19.63 -9.69
CA VAL A 1 21.30 19.10 -8.46
C VAL A 1 20.75 19.76 -7.18
N GLY A 2 20.30 21.03 -7.21
CA GLY A 2 19.69 21.72 -6.06
C GLY A 2 18.41 21.08 -5.51
N ASP A 3 17.47 20.65 -6.37
CA ASP A 3 16.16 20.16 -5.92
C ASP A 3 16.24 18.87 -5.09
N LYS A 4 17.13 17.94 -5.47
CA LYS A 4 17.40 16.70 -4.70
C LYS A 4 17.98 17.02 -3.32
N TYR A 5 18.82 18.05 -3.21
CA TYR A 5 19.44 18.46 -1.95
C TYR A 5 18.44 19.17 -1.03
N LEU A 6 17.58 20.03 -1.60
CA LEU A 6 16.49 20.68 -0.87
C LEU A 6 15.46 19.67 -0.36
N TRP A 7 15.10 18.66 -1.18
CA TRP A 7 14.23 17.56 -0.76
C TRP A 7 14.81 16.78 0.42
N ARG A 8 16.09 16.40 0.34
CA ARG A 8 16.75 15.67 1.42
C ARG A 8 16.81 16.48 2.72
N SER A 9 17.18 17.76 2.63
CA SER A 9 17.22 18.68 3.78
C SER A 9 15.83 18.88 4.41
N GLY A 10 14.78 18.92 3.58
CA GLY A 10 13.40 18.99 4.04
C GLY A 10 12.98 17.74 4.83
N PHE A 11 13.31 16.55 4.32
CA PHE A 11 13.00 15.29 5.01
C PHE A 11 13.73 15.15 6.34
N GLU A 12 15.03 15.45 6.41
CA GLU A 12 15.80 15.34 7.67
C GLU A 12 15.22 16.25 8.77
N LYS A 13 14.82 17.47 8.41
CA LYS A 13 14.14 18.38 9.34
C LYS A 13 12.78 17.82 9.77
N ALA A 14 11.98 17.33 8.83
CA ALA A 14 10.67 16.76 9.13
C ALA A 14 10.80 15.53 10.05
N GLU A 15 11.68 14.59 9.73
CA GLU A 15 11.94 13.39 10.54
C GLU A 15 12.33 13.77 11.97
N THR A 16 13.23 14.75 12.13
CA THR A 16 13.65 15.22 13.46
C THR A 16 12.46 15.75 14.28
N GLN A 17 11.53 16.49 13.67
CA GLN A 17 10.36 17.00 14.38
C GLN A 17 9.36 15.89 14.70
N LEU A 18 9.11 14.98 13.77
CA LEU A 18 8.20 13.84 13.97
C LEU A 18 8.71 12.89 15.06
N GLN A 19 10.02 12.60 15.08
CA GLN A 19 10.65 11.80 16.14
C GLN A 19 10.49 12.45 17.51
N LYS A 20 10.58 13.79 17.61
CA LYS A 20 10.31 14.51 18.86
C LYS A 20 8.85 14.37 19.29
N VAL A 21 7.90 14.36 18.36
CA VAL A 21 6.48 14.13 18.68
C VAL A 21 6.30 12.74 19.28
N VAL A 22 6.79 11.70 18.59
CA VAL A 22 6.72 10.31 19.07
C VAL A 22 7.41 10.15 20.44
N SER A 23 8.56 10.78 20.65
CA SER A 23 9.31 10.67 21.91
C SER A 23 8.62 11.38 23.09
N ARG A 24 7.85 12.44 22.82
CA ARG A 24 7.15 13.22 23.85
C ARG A 24 5.80 12.65 24.21
N ASP A 25 5.20 11.88 23.31
CA ASP A 25 3.87 11.29 23.49
C ASP A 25 3.85 9.81 23.04
N PRO A 26 4.67 8.93 23.65
CA PRO A 26 4.80 7.53 23.21
C PRO A 26 3.51 6.71 23.37
N GLU A 27 2.59 7.16 24.23
CA GLU A 27 1.27 6.52 24.44
C GLU A 27 0.18 7.13 23.55
N ASN A 28 0.54 8.05 22.64
CA ASN A 28 -0.39 8.75 21.75
C ASN A 28 -1.57 9.43 22.46
N ARG A 29 -1.35 9.99 23.66
CA ARG A 29 -2.40 10.65 24.46
C ARG A 29 -3.00 11.86 23.74
N THR A 30 -2.24 12.49 22.86
CA THR A 30 -2.68 13.65 22.07
C THR A 30 -3.20 13.28 20.68
N GLY A 31 -3.12 12.00 20.28
CA GLY A 31 -3.48 11.53 18.93
C GLY A 31 -2.52 12.00 17.83
N LYS A 32 -1.33 12.49 18.18
CA LYS A 32 -0.33 13.02 17.22
C LYS A 32 0.82 12.06 16.97
N ALA A 33 1.08 11.14 17.88
CA ALA A 33 2.24 10.27 17.84
C ALA A 33 2.08 9.15 16.80
N ASP A 34 0.87 8.62 16.65
CA ASP A 34 0.54 7.66 15.60
C ASP A 34 0.66 8.28 14.20
N THR A 35 0.11 9.48 14.02
CA THR A 35 0.20 10.28 12.80
C THR A 35 1.66 10.61 12.50
N ALA A 36 2.44 11.00 13.51
CA ALA A 36 3.86 11.26 13.34
C ALA A 36 4.64 10.01 12.93
N ALA A 37 4.33 8.85 13.52
CA ALA A 37 4.94 7.58 13.16
C ALA A 37 4.59 7.13 11.73
N HIS A 38 3.33 7.30 11.32
CA HIS A 38 2.90 7.09 9.93
C HIS A 38 3.70 7.97 8.95
N TYR A 39 3.84 9.27 9.24
CA TYR A 39 4.63 10.17 8.38
C TYR A 39 6.11 9.81 8.32
N LEU A 40 6.70 9.27 9.39
CA LEU A 40 8.06 8.74 9.32
C LEU A 40 8.17 7.59 8.30
N GLY A 41 7.18 6.69 8.24
CA GLY A 41 7.10 5.66 7.20
C GLY A 41 6.97 6.24 5.80
N LEU A 42 6.08 7.23 5.62
CA LEU A 42 5.89 7.90 4.33
C LEU A 42 7.17 8.60 3.83
N ILE A 43 7.94 9.23 4.71
CA ILE A 43 9.20 9.86 4.33
C ILE A 43 10.17 8.82 3.77
N ALA A 44 10.34 7.69 4.45
CA ALA A 44 11.19 6.60 3.97
C ALA A 44 10.71 6.04 2.62
N TYR A 45 9.38 5.86 2.48
CA TYR A 45 8.77 5.45 1.22
C TYR A 45 9.03 6.44 0.07
N LYS A 46 8.89 7.74 0.31
CA LYS A 46 9.16 8.81 -0.69
C LYS A 46 10.63 8.88 -1.08
N GLN A 47 11.53 8.53 -0.17
CA GLN A 47 12.96 8.38 -0.44
C GLN A 47 13.29 7.09 -1.21
N LYS A 48 12.28 6.25 -1.52
CA LYS A 48 12.42 4.91 -2.12
C LYS A 48 13.22 3.94 -1.26
N ASN A 49 13.36 4.23 0.03
CA ASN A 49 13.94 3.31 0.98
C ASN A 49 12.84 2.39 1.51
N TYR A 50 12.44 1.44 0.69
CA TYR A 50 11.28 0.59 0.95
C TYR A 50 11.47 -0.32 2.17
N ALA A 51 12.70 -0.80 2.43
CA ALA A 51 13.00 -1.59 3.62
C ALA A 51 12.87 -0.79 4.93
N GLU A 52 13.28 0.49 4.93
CA GLU A 52 13.04 1.37 6.07
C GLU A 52 11.56 1.73 6.20
N ALA A 53 10.86 1.93 5.07
CA ALA A 53 9.44 2.22 5.07
C ALA A 53 8.64 1.08 5.72
N THR A 54 8.86 -0.18 5.33
CA THR A 54 8.19 -1.34 5.94
C THR A 54 8.49 -1.42 7.44
N THR A 55 9.74 -1.20 7.84
CA THR A 55 10.14 -1.18 9.25
C THR A 55 9.38 -0.11 10.04
N ARG A 56 9.29 1.11 9.50
CA ARG A 56 8.64 2.24 10.17
C ARG A 56 7.13 2.07 10.28
N PHE A 57 6.46 1.63 9.21
CA PHE A 57 5.02 1.35 9.23
C PHE A 57 4.69 0.19 10.18
N THR A 58 5.46 -0.89 10.15
CA THR A 58 5.28 -2.03 11.07
C THR A 58 5.44 -1.59 12.52
N LYS A 59 6.48 -0.79 12.83
CA LYS A 59 6.66 -0.23 14.17
C LYS A 59 5.53 0.70 14.57
N ALA A 60 5.01 1.53 13.66
CA ALA A 60 3.85 2.38 13.93
C ALA A 60 2.65 1.53 14.38
N ASN A 61 2.36 0.42 13.69
CA ASN A 61 1.28 -0.50 14.07
C ASN A 61 1.56 -1.28 15.37
N GLN A 62 2.82 -1.57 15.67
CA GLN A 62 3.20 -2.19 16.94
C GLN A 62 3.01 -1.25 18.14
N PHE A 63 3.39 0.02 18.00
CA PHE A 63 3.26 1.01 19.07
C PHE A 63 1.84 1.56 19.19
N TYR A 64 1.11 1.66 18.08
CA TYR A 64 -0.23 2.26 18.01
C TYR A 64 -1.25 1.33 17.35
N PRO A 65 -1.49 0.13 17.90
CA PRO A 65 -2.34 -0.88 17.26
C PRO A 65 -3.82 -0.49 17.14
N GLN A 66 -4.26 0.52 17.89
CA GLN A 66 -5.64 1.04 17.85
C GLN A 66 -5.75 2.31 16.99
N SER A 67 -4.68 2.72 16.31
CA SER A 67 -4.72 3.90 15.43
C SER A 67 -5.62 3.63 14.23
N GLY A 68 -6.41 4.63 13.84
CA GLY A 68 -7.16 4.60 12.58
C GLY A 68 -6.27 4.56 11.33
N LEU A 69 -4.96 4.84 11.48
CA LEU A 69 -3.96 4.74 10.41
C LEU A 69 -3.35 3.34 10.30
N ALA A 70 -3.73 2.40 11.16
CA ALA A 70 -3.20 1.05 11.10
C ALA A 70 -3.47 0.32 9.77
N PRO A 71 -4.68 0.42 9.18
CA PRO A 71 -4.95 -0.11 7.85
C PRO A 71 -4.01 0.50 6.79
N ASP A 72 -3.89 1.83 6.75
CA ASP A 72 -3.03 2.55 5.80
C ASP A 72 -1.57 2.09 5.91
N ASN A 73 -1.06 1.95 7.13
CA ASN A 73 0.29 1.45 7.40
C ASN A 73 0.49 0.05 6.81
N ASP A 74 -0.47 -0.86 7.00
CA ASP A 74 -0.41 -2.23 6.46
C ASP A 74 -0.46 -2.24 4.92
N ILE A 75 -1.27 -1.38 4.30
CA ILE A 75 -1.27 -1.19 2.83
C ILE A 75 0.11 -0.70 2.36
N TYR A 76 0.68 0.30 3.03
CA TYR A 76 2.00 0.82 2.65
C TYR A 76 3.12 -0.20 2.82
N VAL A 77 3.04 -1.11 3.79
CA VAL A 77 3.96 -2.25 3.90
C VAL A 77 3.88 -3.11 2.63
N ALA A 78 2.68 -3.50 2.21
CA ALA A 78 2.48 -4.29 1.00
C ALA A 78 3.00 -3.58 -0.26
N ILE A 79 2.66 -2.29 -0.42
CA ILE A 79 3.15 -1.47 -1.54
C ILE A 79 4.68 -1.36 -1.51
N ALA A 80 5.29 -1.18 -0.34
CA ALA A 80 6.74 -1.06 -0.24
C ALA A 80 7.44 -2.35 -0.68
N TYR A 81 6.93 -3.54 -0.32
CA TYR A 81 7.43 -4.81 -0.85
C TYR A 81 7.27 -4.93 -2.37
N GLU A 82 6.09 -4.59 -2.90
CA GLU A 82 5.83 -4.58 -4.35
C GLU A 82 6.83 -3.66 -5.08
N ARG A 83 7.06 -2.44 -4.55
CA ARG A 83 7.99 -1.47 -5.14
C ARG A 83 9.46 -1.88 -5.01
N ASN A 84 9.78 -2.73 -4.05
CA ASN A 84 11.09 -3.36 -3.92
C ASN A 84 11.26 -4.58 -4.83
N GLY A 85 10.20 -4.98 -5.56
CA GLY A 85 10.19 -6.15 -6.43
C GLY A 85 9.88 -7.48 -5.73
N ASP A 86 9.67 -7.45 -4.41
CA ASP A 86 9.28 -8.61 -3.63
C ASP A 86 7.76 -8.80 -3.68
N ASN A 87 7.28 -9.22 -4.86
CA ASN A 87 5.85 -9.38 -5.11
C ASN A 87 5.25 -10.53 -4.28
N GLN A 88 6.04 -11.53 -3.90
CA GLN A 88 5.56 -12.64 -3.06
C GLN A 88 5.20 -12.14 -1.66
N THR A 89 6.09 -11.39 -1.01
CA THR A 89 5.80 -10.80 0.29
C THR A 89 4.70 -9.74 0.20
N ALA A 90 4.60 -9.00 -0.92
CA ALA A 90 3.49 -8.08 -1.15
C ALA A 90 2.13 -8.80 -1.18
N ILE A 91 2.03 -9.95 -1.86
CA ILE A 91 0.83 -10.80 -1.90
C ILE A 91 0.39 -11.17 -0.47
N GLU A 92 1.31 -11.67 0.35
CA GLU A 92 1.02 -12.06 1.74
C GLU A 92 0.46 -10.89 2.56
N ASN A 93 1.03 -9.70 2.42
CA ASN A 93 0.57 -8.51 3.14
C ASN A 93 -0.78 -8.00 2.62
N TYR A 94 -1.03 -8.04 1.31
CA TYR A 94 -2.34 -7.68 0.75
C TYR A 94 -3.44 -8.66 1.18
N GLN A 95 -3.16 -9.97 1.20
CA GLN A 95 -4.09 -10.97 1.72
C GLN A 95 -4.42 -10.71 3.19
N LYS A 96 -3.38 -10.53 4.01
CA LYS A 96 -3.54 -10.19 5.43
C LYS A 96 -4.41 -8.95 5.62
N TYR A 97 -4.22 -7.91 4.81
CA TYR A 97 -5.07 -6.72 4.85
C TYR A 97 -6.55 -7.08 4.58
N LEU A 98 -6.84 -7.85 3.53
CA LEU A 98 -8.22 -8.22 3.19
C LEU A 98 -8.88 -9.10 4.26
N ASP A 99 -8.10 -9.88 5.00
CA ASP A 99 -8.56 -10.70 6.11
C ASP A 99 -8.79 -9.89 7.39
N CYS A 100 -7.90 -8.94 7.71
CA CYS A 100 -7.99 -8.13 8.92
C CYS A 100 -9.00 -6.99 8.81
N TYR A 101 -9.18 -6.42 7.61
CA TYR A 101 -10.01 -5.23 7.36
C TYR A 101 -11.18 -5.58 6.44
N ALA A 102 -12.08 -6.43 6.94
CA ALA A 102 -13.27 -6.91 6.21
C ALA A 102 -14.20 -5.79 5.71
N ASP A 103 -14.28 -4.68 6.45
CA ASP A 103 -15.11 -3.51 6.14
C ASP A 103 -14.27 -2.25 5.80
N GLY A 104 -12.98 -2.43 5.47
CA GLY A 104 -12.08 -1.33 5.13
C GLY A 104 -12.44 -0.63 3.82
N GLY A 105 -12.21 0.68 3.75
CA GLY A 105 -12.49 1.49 2.55
C GLY A 105 -11.64 1.09 1.34
N ASP A 106 -10.36 0.77 1.54
CA ASP A 106 -9.41 0.49 0.44
C ASP A 106 -9.42 -0.97 -0.05
N ARG A 107 -10.50 -1.71 0.21
CA ARG A 107 -10.58 -3.13 -0.20
C ARG A 107 -10.60 -3.29 -1.71
N ASP A 108 -11.18 -2.35 -2.43
CA ASP A 108 -11.14 -2.29 -3.89
C ASP A 108 -9.70 -2.19 -4.37
N TYR A 109 -8.98 -1.15 -3.93
CA TYR A 109 -7.58 -0.92 -4.22
C TYR A 109 -6.73 -2.15 -3.90
N VAL A 110 -6.84 -2.69 -2.69
CA VAL A 110 -6.05 -3.85 -2.27
C VAL A 110 -6.36 -5.10 -3.08
N THR A 111 -7.64 -5.35 -3.42
CA THR A 111 -8.02 -6.51 -4.25
C THR A 111 -7.41 -6.40 -5.65
N PHE A 112 -7.44 -5.22 -6.27
CA PHE A 112 -6.80 -4.99 -7.57
C PHE A 112 -5.27 -5.17 -7.50
N LYS A 113 -4.63 -4.61 -6.46
CA LYS A 113 -3.18 -4.72 -6.27
C LYS A 113 -2.73 -6.14 -6.00
N LEU A 114 -3.53 -6.94 -5.29
CA LEU A 114 -3.31 -8.36 -5.09
C LEU A 114 -3.37 -9.13 -6.41
N ALA A 115 -4.39 -8.90 -7.24
CA ALA A 115 -4.51 -9.50 -8.57
C ALA A 115 -3.29 -9.17 -9.46
N SER A 116 -2.89 -7.90 -9.49
CA SER A 116 -1.71 -7.46 -10.23
C SER A 116 -0.40 -8.08 -9.71
N SER A 117 -0.29 -8.28 -8.40
CA SER A 117 0.88 -8.92 -7.80
C SER A 117 0.96 -10.40 -8.19
N TYR A 118 -0.17 -11.10 -8.28
CA TYR A 118 -0.23 -12.46 -8.82
C TYR A 118 0.19 -12.54 -10.29
N GLU A 119 -0.22 -11.58 -11.13
CA GLU A 119 0.25 -11.50 -12.52
C GLU A 119 1.78 -11.35 -12.57
N LYS A 120 2.37 -10.50 -11.71
CA LYS A 120 3.83 -10.28 -11.66
C LYS A 120 4.64 -11.51 -11.26
N VAL A 121 4.06 -12.41 -10.45
CA VAL A 121 4.71 -13.69 -10.10
C VAL A 121 4.33 -14.82 -11.07
N ASN A 122 3.64 -14.51 -12.17
CA ASN A 122 3.13 -15.45 -13.17
C ASN A 122 2.12 -16.48 -12.64
N ASP A 123 1.48 -16.21 -11.50
CA ASP A 123 0.34 -17.00 -11.03
C ASP A 123 -0.93 -16.51 -11.72
N LYS A 124 -1.09 -16.97 -12.95
CA LYS A 124 -2.18 -16.57 -13.84
C LYS A 124 -3.56 -16.94 -13.29
N ASP A 125 -3.68 -18.10 -12.64
CA ASP A 125 -4.96 -18.58 -12.14
C ASP A 125 -5.45 -17.70 -11.00
N LYS A 126 -4.56 -17.36 -10.05
CA LYS A 126 -4.88 -16.42 -8.97
C LYS A 126 -5.10 -14.99 -9.47
N ALA A 127 -4.33 -14.53 -10.45
CA ALA A 127 -4.56 -13.22 -11.04
C ALA A 127 -5.99 -13.12 -11.64
N ILE A 128 -6.42 -14.12 -12.42
CA ILE A 128 -7.77 -14.20 -12.99
C ILE A 128 -8.84 -14.22 -11.88
N GLU A 129 -8.65 -15.05 -10.85
CA GLU A 129 -9.57 -15.15 -9.71
C GLU A 129 -9.79 -13.79 -9.05
N TYR A 130 -8.71 -13.08 -8.72
CA TYR A 130 -8.80 -11.81 -8.00
C TYR A 130 -9.23 -10.63 -8.88
N TYR A 131 -8.90 -10.60 -10.17
CA TYR A 131 -9.45 -9.60 -11.09
C TYR A 131 -10.96 -9.77 -11.27
N GLN A 132 -11.44 -11.02 -11.39
CA GLN A 132 -12.88 -11.29 -11.44
C GLN A 132 -13.56 -10.87 -10.13
N ARG A 133 -12.97 -11.23 -8.98
CA ARG A 133 -13.47 -10.83 -7.66
C ARG A 133 -13.57 -9.32 -7.51
N TYR A 134 -12.57 -8.57 -8.00
CA TYR A 134 -12.60 -7.12 -8.00
C TYR A 134 -13.80 -6.59 -8.80
N LEU A 135 -13.98 -7.07 -10.04
CA LEU A 135 -15.08 -6.63 -10.92
C LEU A 135 -16.46 -6.96 -10.36
N ASP A 136 -16.60 -8.10 -9.67
CA ASP A 136 -17.86 -8.54 -9.08
C ASP A 136 -18.19 -7.77 -7.79
N SER A 137 -17.18 -7.44 -6.97
CA SER A 137 -17.36 -6.80 -5.66
C SER A 137 -17.36 -5.27 -5.71
N PHE A 138 -16.67 -4.70 -6.71
CA PHE A 138 -16.44 -3.25 -6.85
C PHE A 138 -16.79 -2.77 -8.27
N PRO A 139 -18.07 -2.88 -8.68
CA PRO A 139 -18.50 -2.56 -10.05
C PRO A 139 -18.34 -1.06 -10.41
N GLU A 140 -18.15 -0.19 -9.43
CA GLU A 140 -17.90 1.25 -9.61
C GLU A 140 -16.48 1.66 -9.20
N GLY A 141 -15.59 0.70 -8.89
CA GLY A 141 -14.24 1.00 -8.44
C GLY A 141 -13.36 1.58 -9.55
N ASP A 142 -12.45 2.47 -9.18
CA ASP A 142 -11.59 3.24 -10.11
C ASP A 142 -10.80 2.36 -11.08
N ASP A 143 -10.33 1.20 -10.62
CA ASP A 143 -9.52 0.26 -11.42
C ASP A 143 -10.37 -0.71 -12.27
N ARG A 144 -11.69 -0.52 -12.41
CA ARG A 144 -12.57 -1.45 -13.15
C ARG A 144 -12.16 -1.69 -14.60
N VAL A 145 -11.84 -0.62 -15.33
CA VAL A 145 -11.45 -0.74 -16.75
C VAL A 145 -10.15 -1.52 -16.86
N SER A 146 -9.14 -1.17 -16.05
CA SER A 146 -7.87 -1.88 -16.02
C SER A 146 -8.04 -3.34 -15.59
N ALA A 147 -8.85 -3.63 -14.57
CA ALA A 147 -9.12 -5.01 -14.14
C ALA A 147 -9.70 -5.86 -15.27
N GLN A 148 -10.61 -5.29 -16.07
CA GLN A 148 -11.19 -5.97 -17.23
C GLN A 148 -10.16 -6.22 -18.34
N GLU A 149 -9.31 -5.24 -18.63
CA GLU A 149 -8.23 -5.37 -19.62
C GLU A 149 -7.24 -6.47 -19.23
N HIS A 150 -6.76 -6.44 -17.99
CA HIS A 150 -5.87 -7.48 -17.45
C HIS A 150 -6.54 -8.85 -17.51
N LEU A 151 -7.81 -8.96 -17.11
CA LEU A 151 -8.56 -10.22 -17.15
C LEU A 151 -8.70 -10.78 -18.58
N ASN A 152 -9.02 -9.92 -19.56
CA ASN A 152 -9.16 -10.32 -20.97
C ASN A 152 -7.83 -10.81 -21.53
N LYS A 153 -6.76 -10.05 -21.29
CA LYS A 153 -5.40 -10.41 -21.69
C LYS A 153 -4.98 -11.75 -21.10
N LEU A 154 -5.22 -11.98 -19.80
CA LEU A 154 -4.90 -13.25 -19.15
C LEU A 154 -5.74 -14.39 -19.76
N LYS A 155 -7.04 -14.19 -20.02
CA LYS A 155 -7.88 -15.22 -20.67
C LYS A 155 -7.59 -15.44 -22.16
N GLY A 156 -6.69 -14.64 -22.77
CA GLY A 156 -6.38 -14.72 -24.20
C GLY A 156 -7.52 -14.20 -25.08
N GLN A 157 -8.38 -13.33 -24.54
CA GLN A 157 -9.48 -12.70 -25.28
C GLN A 157 -8.99 -11.39 -25.90
N PRO A 158 -9.32 -11.09 -27.16
CA PRO A 158 -8.93 -9.83 -27.79
C PRO A 158 -9.57 -8.65 -27.04
N GLU A 159 -8.80 -7.59 -26.81
CA GLU A 159 -9.27 -6.33 -26.24
C GLU A 159 -10.47 -5.85 -27.06
N SER A 160 -11.62 -5.76 -26.42
CA SER A 160 -12.83 -5.25 -27.05
C SER A 160 -12.61 -3.76 -27.28
N GLN A 161 -12.13 -3.38 -28.46
CA GLN A 161 -11.94 -1.99 -28.86
C GLN A 161 -13.21 -1.21 -28.52
N HIS A 162 -13.17 -0.43 -27.43
CA HIS A 162 -14.24 0.49 -27.11
C HIS A 162 -14.12 1.65 -28.09
N GLN A 163 -14.91 1.58 -29.15
CA GLN A 163 -15.18 2.70 -30.04
C GLN A 163 -15.90 3.79 -29.22
N HIS A 164 -15.22 4.92 -29.05
CA HIS A 164 -15.86 6.21 -28.80
C HIS A 164 -15.59 7.11 -30.00
#